data_AF-A0A4Q6AQD1-F1
#
_entry.id   AF-A0A4Q6AQD1-F1
#
_cell.length_a   1.000
_cell.length_b   1.000
_cell.length_c   1.000
_cell.angle_alpha   90.00
_cell.angle_beta   90.00
_cell.angle_gamma   90.00
#
_symmetry.space_group_name_H-M   'P 1'
#
loop_
_entity.id
_entity.type
_entity.pdbx_description
1 polymer ?
#
loop_
_entity_poly.entity_id
_entity_poly.type
_entity_poly.pdbx_seq_one_letter_code
_entity_poly.pdbx_strand_id
1 'polypeptide(L)'
;KLTSRDSAAPHARHPHKIIYDPKGRLETASDTVLAALFESTDPKGPIVYWCTGHSVKAPGKKLAKYQDRLVHLPIVVLGDWDKLFIGLSLKHKERYGYELQSIFVEGGSQLLTLLMRADQLDACHIFVRAGVLGGSKHRIGQLHRGENPSRDLMERDDYRLLATQQIEDDVLIECVHGRYDFWK
;
A
#
# COMPACT_ATOMS: atom_id res chain seq x y z
N LYS A 1 -23.04 -3.74 14.90
CA LYS A 1 -22.26 -2.88 13.97
C LYS A 1 -20.94 -2.61 14.68
N LEU A 2 -19.86 -3.30 14.28
CA LEU A 2 -18.54 -3.09 14.88
C LEU A 2 -17.96 -1.79 14.32
N THR A 3 -17.50 -0.90 15.19
CA THR A 3 -16.84 0.36 14.85
C THR A 3 -15.35 0.27 15.20
N SER A 4 -14.52 1.17 14.67
CA SER A 4 -13.10 1.26 15.05
C SER A 4 -12.87 1.47 16.56
N ARG A 5 -13.90 1.90 17.29
CA ARG A 5 -13.89 2.01 18.76
C ARG A 5 -14.00 0.67 19.48
N ASP A 6 -14.51 -0.36 18.80
CA ASP A 6 -14.61 -1.74 19.31
C ASP A 6 -13.31 -2.54 19.06
N SER A 7 -12.31 -1.94 18.41
CA SER A 7 -10.98 -2.53 18.25
C SER A 7 -10.24 -2.55 19.59
N ALA A 8 -9.74 -3.72 19.97
CA ALA A 8 -8.98 -3.90 21.20
C ALA A 8 -7.77 -2.95 21.24
N ALA A 9 -7.47 -2.44 22.44
CA ALA A 9 -6.36 -1.52 22.71
C ALA A 9 -5.02 -2.00 22.12
N PRO A 10 -4.11 -1.06 21.79
CA PRO A 10 -4.17 0.38 22.02
C PRO A 10 -4.85 1.15 20.89
N HIS A 11 -5.72 2.09 21.29
CA HIS A 11 -6.55 2.94 20.43
C HIS A 11 -5.77 4.00 19.62
N ALA A 12 -4.45 4.12 19.83
CA ALA A 12 -3.56 4.99 19.07
C ALA A 12 -2.31 4.20 18.67
N ARG A 13 -2.41 3.45 17.58
CA ARG A 13 -1.24 2.88 16.89
C ARG A 13 -0.96 3.73 15.67
N HIS A 14 0.25 4.29 15.57
CA HIS A 14 0.72 4.78 14.27
C HIS A 14 0.77 3.58 13.31
N PRO A 15 0.17 3.69 12.11
CA PRO A 15 0.20 2.59 11.16
C PRO A 15 1.65 2.25 10.79
N HIS A 16 1.90 0.97 10.57
CA HIS A 16 3.20 0.51 10.09
C HIS A 16 3.42 1.03 8.67
N LYS A 17 4.64 1.49 8.37
CA LYS A 17 4.97 2.01 7.04
C LYS A 17 5.48 0.85 6.20
N ILE A 18 4.89 0.65 5.03
CA ILE A 18 5.32 -0.38 4.07
C ILE A 18 5.78 0.35 2.81
N ILE A 19 7.03 0.12 2.41
CA ILE A 19 7.63 0.71 1.22
C ILE A 19 7.87 -0.40 0.20
N TYR A 20 7.04 -0.40 -0.84
CA TYR A 20 7.27 -1.22 -2.02
C TYR A 20 8.30 -0.54 -2.94
N ASP A 21 9.55 -0.99 -2.85
CA ASP A 21 10.69 -0.45 -3.60
C ASP A 21 11.51 -1.56 -4.28
N PRO A 22 10.97 -2.16 -5.36
CA PRO A 22 11.65 -3.21 -6.13
C PRO A 22 13.09 -2.90 -6.55
N LYS A 23 13.42 -1.61 -6.69
CA LYS A 23 14.71 -1.14 -7.19
C LYS A 23 15.67 -0.69 -6.10
N GLY A 24 15.30 -0.76 -4.83
CA GLY A 24 16.15 -0.36 -3.71
C GLY A 24 16.50 1.13 -3.70
N ARG A 25 15.66 1.99 -4.28
CA ARG A 25 15.89 3.44 -4.38
C ARG A 25 15.87 4.14 -3.02
N LEU A 26 15.31 3.53 -1.98
CA LEU A 26 15.35 4.09 -0.63
C LEU A 26 16.80 4.32 -0.15
N GLU A 27 17.77 3.54 -0.65
CA GLU A 27 19.19 3.73 -0.33
C GLU A 27 19.76 5.07 -0.83
N THR A 28 19.18 5.63 -1.89
CA THR A 28 19.62 6.90 -2.48
C THR A 28 18.85 8.10 -1.95
N ALA A 29 17.89 7.89 -1.04
CA ALA A 29 17.15 8.96 -0.40
C ALA A 29 18.08 9.88 0.41
N SER A 30 17.68 11.14 0.53
CA SER A 30 18.39 12.11 1.37
C SER A 30 18.21 11.77 2.85
N ASP A 31 19.17 12.18 3.67
CA ASP A 31 19.14 11.88 5.10
C ASP A 31 17.94 12.54 5.80
N THR A 32 17.47 13.69 5.31
CA THR A 32 16.24 14.36 5.76
C THR A 32 14.99 13.51 5.50
N VAL A 33 14.88 12.91 4.31
CA VAL A 33 13.73 12.04 3.96
C VAL A 33 13.75 10.78 4.81
N LEU A 34 14.93 10.17 5.00
CA LEU A 34 15.07 9.02 5.87
C LEU A 34 14.73 9.37 7.32
N ALA A 35 15.23 10.49 7.84
CA ALA A 35 14.90 10.94 9.19
C ALA A 35 13.37 11.07 9.37
N ALA A 36 12.68 11.80 8.49
CA ALA A 36 11.23 11.97 8.54
C ALA A 36 10.46 10.64 8.42
N LEU A 37 10.96 9.71 7.60
CA LEU A 37 10.38 8.38 7.47
C LEU A 37 10.40 7.61 8.80
N PHE A 38 11.49 7.73 9.56
CA PHE A 38 11.70 7.02 10.83
C PHE A 38 11.32 7.84 12.09
N GLU A 39 11.06 9.15 11.98
CA GLU A 39 10.78 10.07 13.09
C GLU A 39 9.48 9.74 13.84
N SER A 40 8.44 9.30 13.12
CA SER A 40 7.12 8.96 13.68
C SER A 40 6.94 7.46 13.96
N THR A 41 8.03 6.71 14.11
CA THR A 41 7.95 5.26 14.41
C THR A 41 7.80 5.03 15.91
N ASP A 42 7.03 4.01 16.29
CA ASP A 42 6.61 3.74 17.67
C ASP A 42 7.80 3.76 18.65
N PRO A 43 7.69 4.41 19.83
CA PRO A 43 8.73 4.38 20.87
C PRO A 43 9.03 2.97 21.42
N LYS A 44 8.14 1.99 21.26
CA LYS A 44 8.39 0.55 21.52
C LYS A 44 9.04 -0.19 20.34
N GLY A 45 9.34 0.52 19.25
CA GLY A 45 10.22 0.05 18.21
C GLY A 45 9.68 0.13 16.77
N PRO A 46 10.40 -0.49 15.83
CA PRO A 46 10.42 -0.15 14.42
C PRO A 46 9.45 -0.78 13.47
N ILE A 47 9.01 -0.05 12.46
CA ILE A 47 7.96 -0.61 11.60
C ILE A 47 7.94 -0.03 10.19
N VAL A 48 9.13 0.25 9.65
CA VAL A 48 9.27 0.42 8.19
C VAL A 48 9.61 -0.94 7.59
N TYR A 49 8.64 -1.54 6.89
CA TYR A 49 8.88 -2.70 6.03
C TYR A 49 9.38 -2.21 4.67
N TRP A 50 10.58 -2.60 4.29
CA TRP A 50 11.17 -2.23 3.01
C TRP A 50 11.22 -3.44 2.11
N CYS A 51 10.32 -3.45 1.13
CA CYS A 51 10.08 -4.58 0.24
C CYS A 51 10.80 -4.35 -1.08
N THR A 52 11.87 -5.11 -1.34
CA THR A 52 12.77 -4.88 -2.48
C THR A 52 12.77 -6.04 -3.46
N GLY A 53 13.28 -5.86 -4.68
CA GLY A 53 13.56 -7.00 -5.55
C GLY A 53 14.71 -7.86 -5.01
N HIS A 54 14.82 -9.10 -5.51
CA HIS A 54 15.87 -10.06 -5.13
C HIS A 54 17.31 -9.58 -5.37
N SER A 55 17.51 -8.58 -6.24
CA SER A 55 18.83 -7.99 -6.50
C SER A 55 19.37 -7.21 -5.29
N VAL A 56 18.50 -6.77 -4.40
CA VAL A 56 18.88 -6.07 -3.16
C VAL A 56 18.95 -7.10 -2.04
N LYS A 57 20.18 -7.49 -1.67
CA LYS A 57 20.42 -8.57 -0.69
C LYS A 57 20.35 -8.10 0.76
N ALA A 58 20.79 -6.88 1.04
CA ALA A 58 20.84 -6.32 2.37
C ALA A 58 20.82 -4.78 2.30
N PRO A 59 20.39 -4.09 3.37
CA PRO A 59 20.46 -2.63 3.44
C PRO A 59 21.90 -2.12 3.40
N GLY A 60 22.15 -1.11 2.56
CA GLY A 60 23.41 -0.39 2.53
C GLY A 60 23.69 0.43 3.80
N LYS A 61 24.91 1.01 3.89
CA LYS A 61 25.40 1.72 5.09
C LYS A 61 24.47 2.80 5.62
N LYS A 62 23.75 3.51 4.75
CA LYS A 62 22.78 4.55 5.16
C LYS A 62 21.60 3.96 5.91
N LEU A 63 21.01 2.89 5.38
CA LEU A 63 19.86 2.21 5.96
C LEU A 63 20.24 1.32 7.14
N ALA A 64 21.49 0.83 7.20
CA ALA A 64 22.01 0.07 8.33
C ALA A 64 21.93 0.84 9.67
N LYS A 65 21.99 2.19 9.64
CA LYS A 65 21.78 3.04 10.82
C LYS A 65 20.38 2.93 11.42
N TYR A 66 19.43 2.45 10.61
CA TYR A 66 18.04 2.22 10.97
C TYR A 66 17.75 0.72 10.99
N GLN A 67 18.72 -0.17 11.16
CA GLN A 67 18.46 -1.62 11.22
C GLN A 67 17.60 -2.02 12.42
N ASP A 68 17.73 -1.27 13.52
CA ASP A 68 16.84 -1.33 14.67
C ASP A 68 15.46 -0.81 14.29
N ARG A 69 15.33 -0.07 13.17
CA ARG A 69 14.09 0.42 12.60
C ARG A 69 13.52 -0.01 11.25
N LEU A 70 14.17 -0.98 10.63
CA LEU A 70 13.90 -1.40 9.27
C LEU A 70 13.79 -2.91 9.21
N VAL A 71 12.70 -3.40 8.63
CA VAL A 71 12.57 -4.82 8.27
C VAL A 71 12.73 -4.93 6.77
N HIS A 72 13.85 -5.50 6.33
CA HIS A 72 14.10 -5.75 4.92
C HIS A 72 13.40 -7.04 4.46
N LEU A 73 12.57 -6.93 3.42
CA LEU A 73 11.79 -8.01 2.85
C LEU A 73 12.12 -8.17 1.36
N PRO A 74 13.03 -9.08 0.97
CA PRO A 74 13.29 -9.35 -0.42
C PRO A 74 12.10 -10.08 -1.07
N ILE A 75 11.53 -9.46 -2.10
CA ILE A 75 10.50 -10.00 -2.99
C ILE A 75 11.17 -10.90 -4.01
N VAL A 76 10.80 -12.17 -3.97
CA VAL A 76 11.34 -13.21 -4.86
C VAL A 76 10.85 -12.99 -6.30
N VAL A 77 9.57 -12.63 -6.47
CA VAL A 77 8.94 -12.43 -7.78
C VAL A 77 8.17 -11.12 -7.79
N LEU A 78 8.52 -10.20 -8.70
CA LEU A 78 7.83 -8.92 -8.82
C LEU A 78 6.39 -9.13 -9.29
N GLY A 79 5.44 -8.53 -8.56
CA GLY A 79 4.01 -8.68 -8.84
C GLY A 79 3.36 -9.93 -8.23
N ASP A 80 4.12 -10.76 -7.49
CA ASP A 80 3.55 -11.80 -6.63
C ASP A 80 3.11 -11.18 -5.29
N TRP A 81 1.93 -10.57 -5.34
CA TRP A 81 1.36 -9.82 -4.22
C TRP A 81 1.01 -10.71 -3.04
N ASP A 82 0.52 -11.93 -3.28
CA ASP A 82 0.18 -12.89 -2.23
C ASP A 82 1.41 -13.23 -1.38
N LYS A 83 2.55 -13.56 -2.02
CA LYS A 83 3.80 -13.81 -1.29
C LYS A 83 4.29 -12.58 -0.54
N LEU A 84 4.12 -11.38 -1.11
CA LEU A 84 4.47 -10.14 -0.43
C LEU A 84 3.64 -9.96 0.86
N PHE A 85 2.31 -10.08 0.78
CA PHE A 85 1.42 -9.88 1.92
C PHE A 85 1.58 -10.97 2.98
N ILE A 86 1.75 -12.23 2.58
CA ILE A 86 2.09 -13.32 3.50
C ILE A 86 3.42 -13.03 4.21
N GLY A 87 4.45 -12.64 3.47
CA GLY A 87 5.75 -12.30 4.05
C GLY A 87 5.69 -11.14 5.05
N LEU A 88 4.92 -10.10 4.72
CA LEU A 88 4.65 -8.97 5.62
C LEU A 88 3.96 -9.44 6.91
N SER A 89 2.88 -10.22 6.79
CA SER A 89 2.12 -10.72 7.95
C SER A 89 2.96 -11.65 8.84
N LEU A 90 3.80 -12.50 8.25
CA LEU A 90 4.73 -13.36 8.99
C LEU A 90 5.74 -12.53 9.80
N LYS A 91 6.39 -11.54 9.19
CA LYS A 91 7.33 -10.66 9.92
C LYS A 91 6.66 -9.81 10.98
N HIS A 92 5.43 -9.40 10.72
CA HIS A 92 4.61 -8.73 11.71
C HIS A 92 4.31 -9.65 12.91
N LYS A 93 3.89 -10.90 12.66
CA LYS A 93 3.60 -11.90 13.69
C LYS A 93 4.82 -12.30 14.51
N GLU A 94 5.97 -12.50 13.88
CA GLU A 94 7.25 -12.75 14.57
C GLU A 94 7.58 -11.65 15.57
N ARG A 95 7.25 -10.39 15.24
CA ARG A 95 7.59 -9.22 16.06
C ARG A 95 6.56 -8.94 17.16
N TYR A 96 5.27 -9.06 16.85
CA TYR A 96 4.18 -8.58 17.71
C TYR A 96 3.28 -9.68 18.27
N GLY A 97 3.44 -10.93 17.81
CA GLY A 97 2.64 -12.08 18.25
C GLY A 97 1.27 -12.22 17.57
N TYR A 98 0.92 -11.33 16.64
CA TYR A 98 -0.34 -11.38 15.88
C TYR A 98 -0.16 -10.96 14.42
N GLU A 99 -1.09 -11.37 13.58
CA GLU A 99 -1.05 -11.17 12.12
C GLU A 99 -1.44 -9.76 11.71
N LEU A 100 -0.89 -9.31 10.57
CA LEU A 100 -1.27 -8.04 9.96
C LEU A 100 -2.72 -8.15 9.45
N GLN A 101 -3.59 -7.25 9.89
CA GLN A 101 -5.04 -7.36 9.65
C GLN A 101 -5.51 -6.61 8.40
N SER A 102 -4.92 -5.46 8.12
CA SER A 102 -5.29 -4.61 6.98
C SER A 102 -4.09 -3.78 6.53
N ILE A 103 -4.10 -3.42 5.25
CA ILE A 103 -3.10 -2.54 4.64
C ILE A 103 -3.85 -1.43 3.93
N PHE A 104 -3.58 -0.19 4.33
CA PHE A 104 -3.99 0.97 3.54
C PHE A 104 -2.91 1.27 2.51
N VAL A 105 -3.28 1.26 1.23
CA VAL A 105 -2.33 1.47 0.14
C VAL A 105 -2.47 2.87 -0.42
N GLU A 106 -1.38 3.64 -0.33
CA GLU A 106 -1.20 4.91 -1.03
C GLU A 106 -0.04 4.78 -2.00
N GLY A 107 -0.18 5.30 -3.21
CA GLY A 107 0.91 5.24 -4.17
C GLY A 107 0.57 5.82 -5.54
N GLY A 108 1.57 5.78 -6.42
CA GLY A 108 1.40 6.22 -7.80
C GLY A 108 0.52 5.27 -8.62
N SER A 109 0.04 5.77 -9.76
CA SER A 109 -0.88 5.06 -10.66
C SER A 109 -0.39 3.67 -11.07
N GLN A 110 0.93 3.46 -11.21
CA GLN A 110 1.51 2.16 -11.55
C GLN A 110 1.23 1.09 -10.48
N LEU A 111 1.47 1.41 -9.21
CA LEU A 111 1.26 0.45 -8.10
C LEU A 111 -0.21 0.09 -7.98
N LEU A 112 -1.09 1.10 -7.97
CA LEU A 112 -2.53 0.91 -7.87
C LEU A 112 -3.07 0.09 -9.05
N THR A 113 -2.60 0.35 -10.27
CA THR A 113 -2.97 -0.44 -11.47
C THR A 113 -2.56 -1.90 -11.33
N LEU A 114 -1.35 -2.18 -10.81
CA LEU A 114 -0.89 -3.56 -10.66
C LEU A 114 -1.68 -4.32 -9.59
N LEU A 115 -2.01 -3.68 -8.47
CA LEU A 115 -2.84 -4.29 -7.41
C LEU A 115 -4.26 -4.54 -7.89
N MET A 116 -4.86 -3.59 -8.62
CA MET A 116 -6.19 -3.74 -9.19
C MET A 116 -6.26 -4.89 -10.20
N ARG A 117 -5.27 -5.00 -11.11
CA ARG A 117 -5.20 -6.11 -12.08
C ARG A 117 -5.10 -7.48 -11.41
N ALA A 118 -4.38 -7.54 -10.29
CA ALA A 118 -4.12 -8.77 -9.55
C ALA A 118 -5.25 -9.15 -8.58
N ASP A 119 -6.36 -8.41 -8.55
CA ASP A 119 -7.48 -8.61 -7.62
C ASP A 119 -7.04 -8.60 -6.14
N GLN A 120 -6.22 -7.60 -5.79
CA GLN A 120 -5.62 -7.46 -4.45
C GLN A 120 -6.20 -6.30 -3.63
N LEU A 121 -7.20 -5.58 -4.17
CA LEU A 121 -7.83 -4.45 -3.48
C LEU A 121 -9.24 -4.84 -3.03
N ASP A 122 -9.45 -4.89 -1.73
CA ASP A 122 -10.75 -5.23 -1.16
C ASP A 122 -11.74 -4.08 -1.22
N ALA A 123 -11.23 -2.87 -1.04
CA ALA A 123 -11.98 -1.63 -1.04
C ALA A 123 -11.13 -0.51 -1.66
N CYS A 124 -11.81 0.47 -2.25
CA CYS A 124 -11.21 1.62 -2.91
C CYS A 124 -11.85 2.90 -2.38
N HIS A 125 -11.02 3.84 -1.93
CA HIS A 125 -11.43 5.21 -1.65
C HIS A 125 -10.91 6.12 -2.76
N ILE A 126 -11.84 6.69 -3.53
CA ILE A 126 -11.53 7.52 -4.70
C ILE A 126 -11.95 8.95 -4.39
N PHE A 127 -10.96 9.83 -4.27
CA PHE A 127 -11.19 11.27 -4.09
C PHE A 127 -11.22 11.95 -5.48
N VAL A 128 -12.35 12.58 -5.80
CA VAL A 128 -12.60 13.26 -7.06
C VAL A 128 -12.70 14.75 -6.80
N ARG A 129 -11.70 15.49 -7.29
CA ARG A 129 -11.71 16.95 -7.25
C ARG A 129 -12.49 17.55 -8.42
N ALA A 130 -13.18 18.67 -8.17
CA ALA A 130 -13.72 19.53 -9.21
C ALA A 130 -12.61 20.24 -10.02
N GLY A 131 -12.03 19.54 -10.99
CA GLY A 131 -10.99 20.09 -11.87
C GLY A 131 -10.71 19.23 -13.10
N VAL A 132 -10.22 19.86 -14.17
CA VAL A 132 -9.83 19.16 -15.40
C VAL A 132 -8.30 19.10 -15.47
N LEU A 133 -7.76 17.88 -15.47
CA LEU A 133 -6.34 17.63 -15.67
C LEU A 133 -6.13 16.94 -17.02
N GLY A 134 -5.26 17.51 -17.85
CA GLY A 134 -4.84 16.90 -19.13
C GLY A 134 -3.77 15.82 -18.93
N GLY A 135 -3.60 14.96 -19.93
CA GLY A 135 -2.53 13.95 -19.98
C GLY A 135 -2.97 12.53 -19.61
N SER A 136 -2.23 11.54 -20.11
CA SER A 136 -2.50 10.10 -19.94
C SER A 136 -1.51 9.41 -19.00
N LYS A 137 -0.26 9.88 -18.96
CA LYS A 137 0.88 9.24 -18.27
C LYS A 137 0.64 8.86 -16.80
N HIS A 138 -0.21 9.61 -16.09
CA HIS A 138 -0.47 9.43 -14.66
C HIS A 138 -1.82 8.79 -14.35
N ARG A 139 -2.53 8.29 -15.36
CA ARG A 139 -3.83 7.62 -15.17
C ARG A 139 -3.64 6.24 -14.54
N ILE A 140 -4.55 5.88 -13.64
CA ILE A 140 -4.75 4.48 -13.25
C ILE A 140 -5.24 3.73 -14.49
N GLY A 141 -4.80 2.48 -14.66
CA GLY A 141 -5.09 1.68 -15.85
C GLY A 141 -4.09 1.86 -17.00
N GLN A 142 -2.97 2.58 -16.80
CA GLN A 142 -1.87 2.64 -17.76
C GLN A 142 -0.57 2.17 -17.11
N LEU A 143 0.20 1.32 -17.81
CA LEU A 143 1.54 0.90 -17.39
C LEU A 143 2.61 1.54 -18.29
N HIS A 144 3.75 1.93 -17.72
CA HIS A 144 4.82 2.65 -18.44
C HIS A 144 5.47 1.90 -19.61
N ARG A 145 5.16 0.61 -19.81
CA ARG A 145 5.69 -0.22 -20.90
C ARG A 145 4.81 -0.26 -22.15
N GLY A 146 3.80 0.60 -22.25
CA GLY A 146 2.89 0.63 -23.40
C GLY A 146 1.84 -0.47 -23.39
N GLU A 147 1.86 -1.35 -22.37
CA GLU A 147 0.68 -2.13 -22.01
C GLU A 147 -0.40 -1.15 -21.58
N ASN A 148 -1.51 -1.13 -22.32
CA ASN A 148 -2.70 -0.39 -21.95
C ASN A 148 -3.72 -1.36 -21.33
N PRO A 149 -3.58 -1.72 -20.05
CA PRO A 149 -4.54 -2.59 -19.38
C PRO A 149 -5.89 -1.89 -19.17
N SER A 150 -6.05 -0.63 -19.60
CA SER A 150 -7.30 0.11 -19.45
C SER A 150 -8.46 -0.62 -20.09
N ARG A 151 -8.26 -1.34 -21.21
CA ARG A 151 -9.37 -2.07 -21.85
C ARG A 151 -9.86 -3.21 -20.96
N ASP A 152 -8.95 -4.08 -20.53
CA ASP A 152 -9.27 -5.19 -19.63
C ASP A 152 -9.83 -4.70 -18.28
N LEU A 153 -9.37 -3.55 -17.78
CA LEU A 153 -9.86 -2.98 -16.52
C LEU A 153 -11.21 -2.25 -16.66
N MET A 154 -11.50 -1.65 -17.82
CA MET A 154 -12.78 -0.98 -18.08
C MET A 154 -13.91 -1.96 -18.38
N GLU A 155 -13.58 -3.17 -18.83
CA GLU A 155 -14.54 -4.26 -19.09
C GLU A 155 -14.84 -5.08 -17.81
N ARG A 156 -14.21 -4.77 -16.66
CA ARG A 156 -14.37 -5.51 -15.40
C ARG A 156 -15.38 -4.84 -14.46
N ASP A 157 -16.38 -5.60 -14.03
CA ASP A 157 -17.39 -5.20 -13.04
C ASP A 157 -17.02 -5.70 -11.63
N ASP A 158 -15.78 -5.47 -11.23
CA ASP A 158 -15.21 -6.02 -10.01
C ASP A 158 -15.66 -5.29 -8.74
N TYR A 159 -16.05 -4.02 -8.86
CA TYR A 159 -16.33 -3.16 -7.71
C TYR A 159 -17.74 -2.62 -7.75
N ARG A 160 -18.40 -2.62 -6.59
CA ARG A 160 -19.68 -1.94 -6.39
C ARG A 160 -19.50 -0.68 -5.58
N LEU A 161 -20.27 0.34 -5.92
CA LEU A 161 -20.39 1.55 -5.12
C LEU A 161 -21.01 1.20 -3.76
N LEU A 162 -20.37 1.63 -2.68
CA LEU A 162 -20.86 1.48 -1.32
C LEU A 162 -21.45 2.79 -0.79
N ALA A 163 -20.72 3.89 -0.96
CA ALA A 163 -21.11 5.20 -0.47
C ALA A 163 -20.48 6.32 -1.30
N THR A 164 -21.08 7.52 -1.20
CA THR A 164 -20.49 8.76 -1.69
C THR A 164 -20.63 9.84 -0.63
N GLN A 165 -19.64 10.71 -0.50
CA GLN A 165 -19.64 11.80 0.46
C GLN A 165 -18.95 13.02 -0.14
N GLN A 166 -19.56 14.20 -0.02
CA GLN A 166 -18.89 15.46 -0.32
C GLN A 166 -17.98 15.85 0.84
N ILE A 167 -16.72 16.15 0.53
CA ILE A 167 -15.70 16.62 1.47
C ILE A 167 -15.16 17.94 0.90
N GLU A 168 -15.66 19.06 1.42
CA GLU A 168 -15.37 20.39 0.88
C GLU A 168 -15.74 20.47 -0.63
N ASP A 169 -14.75 20.77 -1.48
CA ASP A 169 -14.90 20.86 -2.94
C ASP A 169 -14.67 19.50 -3.65
N ASP A 170 -14.32 18.45 -2.91
CA ASP A 170 -14.04 17.12 -3.40
C ASP A 170 -15.20 16.15 -3.12
N VAL A 171 -15.28 15.08 -3.91
CA VAL A 171 -16.22 13.98 -3.70
C VAL A 171 -15.43 12.71 -3.40
N LEU A 172 -15.68 12.11 -2.24
CA LEU A 172 -15.24 10.77 -1.92
C LEU A 172 -16.24 9.76 -2.48
N ILE A 173 -15.73 8.79 -3.24
CA ILE A 173 -16.44 7.62 -3.71
C ILE A 173 -15.82 6.39 -3.04
N GLU A 174 -16.62 5.65 -2.29
CA GLU A 174 -16.20 4.41 -1.63
C GLU A 174 -16.76 3.21 -2.38
N CYS A 175 -15.88 2.32 -2.82
CA CYS A 175 -16.24 1.10 -3.53
C CYS A 175 -15.69 -0.13 -2.79
N VAL A 176 -16.39 -1.26 -2.90
CA VAL A 176 -15.95 -2.55 -2.36
C VAL A 176 -15.94 -3.61 -3.46
N HIS A 177 -14.99 -4.52 -3.40
CA HIS A 177 -14.87 -5.61 -4.36
C HIS A 177 -16.07 -6.58 -4.24
N GLY A 178 -16.57 -7.06 -5.39
CA GLY A 178 -17.76 -7.91 -5.49
C GLY A 178 -17.62 -9.26 -4.79
N ARG A 179 -16.39 -9.71 -4.51
CA ARG A 179 -16.14 -10.93 -3.72
C ARG A 179 -16.61 -10.85 -2.27
N TYR A 180 -16.83 -9.64 -1.75
CA TYR A 180 -17.35 -9.39 -0.41
C TYR A 180 -18.85 -9.10 -0.41
N ASP A 181 -19.57 -9.58 -1.43
CA ASP A 181 -21.02 -9.51 -1.49
C ASP A 181 -21.62 -10.58 -0.56
N PHE A 182 -21.73 -10.25 0.73
CA PHE A 182 -22.32 -11.12 1.75
C PHE A 182 -23.86 -11.20 1.66
N TRP A 183 -24.48 -10.57 0.65
CA TRP A 183 -25.94 -10.36 0.55
C TRP A 183 -26.54 -10.77 -0.79
N LYS A 184 -26.02 -11.82 -1.44
CA LYS A 184 -26.74 -12.55 -2.49
C LYS A 184 -27.39 -13.82 -1.95
#